data_AF-A0A2P8EGT8-F1
#
_entry.id   AF-A0A2P8EGT8-F1
#
_cell.length_a   1.000
_cell.length_b   1.000
_cell.length_c   1.000
_cell.angle_alpha   90.00
_cell.angle_beta   90.00
_cell.angle_gamma   90.00
#
_symmetry.space_group_name_H-M   'P 1'
#
loop_
_entity.id
_entity.type
_entity.pdbx_description
1 polymer ?
#
loop_
_entity_poly.entity_id
_entity_poly.type
_entity_poly.pdbx_seq_one_letter_code
_entity_poly.pdbx_strand_id
1 'polypeptide(L)' 'MESFFSRLKVELIYAEQYRSIDEAKSAIFEYIEVFYNRVRRH' A
#
# COMPACT_ATOMS: atom_id res chain seq x y z
N MET A 1 10.12 4.26 14.78
CA MET A 1 8.70 4.02 14.46
C MET A 1 8.54 4.40 12.99
N GLU A 2 8.70 3.44 12.07
CA GLU A 2 8.45 3.73 10.65
C GLU A 2 6.97 4.06 10.48
N SER A 3 6.68 5.23 9.89
CA SER A 3 5.31 5.66 9.65
C SER A 3 4.69 4.80 8.55
N PHE A 4 3.43 4.39 8.73
CA PHE A 4 2.64 3.68 7.73
C PHE A 4 2.81 4.29 6.32
N PHE A 5 2.79 5.62 6.24
CA PHE A 5 2.95 6.37 5.00
C PHE A 5 4.35 6.27 4.39
N SER A 6 5.40 6.10 5.18
CA SER A 6 6.76 5.91 4.66
C SER A 6 6.89 4.57 3.96
N ARG A 7 6.36 3.50 4.57
CA ARG A 7 6.40 2.15 4.00
C ARG A 7 5.51 2.02 2.76
N LEU A 8 4.30 2.60 2.82
CA LEU A 8 3.40 2.69 1.68
C LEU A 8 4.07 3.38 0.47
N LYS A 9 4.81 4.46 0.70
CA LYS A 9 5.50 5.18 -0.38
C LYS A 9 6.58 4.32 -1.04
N VAL A 10 7.39 3.60 -0.27
CA VAL A 10 8.46 2.74 -0.80
C VAL A 10 7.90 1.58 -1.59
N GLU A 11 6.94 0.84 -1.00
CA GLU A 11 6.47 -0.41 -1.60
C GLU A 11 5.47 -0.19 -2.74
N LEU A 12 4.60 0.82 -2.65
CA LEU A 12 3.63 1.07 -3.73
C LEU A 12 4.15 2.08 -4.75
N ILE A 13 4.77 3.20 -4.35
CA ILE A 13 5.10 4.27 -5.30
C ILE A 13 6.47 4.09 -5.97
N TYR A 14 7.46 3.51 -5.27
CA TYR A 14 8.81 3.35 -5.82
C TYR A 14 9.10 1.97 -6.40
N ALA A 15 8.42 0.91 -5.93
CA ALA A 15 8.67 -0.45 -6.42
C ALA A 15 7.83 -0.82 -7.65
N GLU A 16 6.73 -0.12 -7.91
CA GLU A 16 5.77 -0.49 -8.95
C GLU A 16 5.54 0.66 -9.95
N GLN A 17 5.50 0.33 -11.25
CA GLN A 17 5.17 1.29 -12.31
C GLN A 17 3.71 1.09 -12.74
N TYR A 18 2.82 1.94 -12.25
CA TYR A 18 1.42 1.95 -12.66
C TYR A 18 1.27 2.54 -14.05
N ARG A 19 0.54 1.86 -14.93
CA ARG A 19 0.26 2.35 -16.28
C ARG A 19 -0.97 3.26 -16.29
N SER A 20 -1.79 3.20 -15.24
CA SER A 20 -2.99 4.02 -15.08
C SER A 20 -3.25 4.36 -13.62
N ILE A 21 -3.93 5.49 -13.39
CA ILE A 21 -4.32 5.95 -12.05
C ILE A 21 -5.26 4.94 -11.37
N ASP A 22 -6.07 4.21 -12.15
CA ASP A 22 -6.98 3.19 -11.64
C ASP A 22 -6.23 2.01 -11.01
N GLU A 23 -5.17 1.54 -11.66
CA GLU A 23 -4.28 0.50 -11.11
C GLU A 23 -3.62 0.95 -9.80
N ALA A 24 -3.11 2.19 -9.77
CA ALA A 24 -2.52 2.75 -8.56
C ALA A 24 -3.54 2.83 -7.40
N LYS A 25 -4.79 3.19 -7.69
CA LYS A 25 -5.86 3.21 -6.68
C LYS A 25 -6.18 1.82 -6.16
N SER A 26 -6.26 0.82 -7.05
CA SER A 26 -6.52 -0.57 -6.66
C SER A 26 -5.40 -1.12 -5.77
N ALA A 27 -4.13 -0.87 -6.14
CA ALA A 27 -2.98 -1.33 -5.37
C ALA A 27 -2.91 -0.66 -3.97
N ILE A 28 -3.21 0.64 -3.87
CA ILE A 28 -3.31 1.34 -2.59
C ILE A 28 -4.42 0.74 -1.72
N PHE A 29 -5.58 0.44 -2.31
CA PHE A 29 -6.72 -0.14 -1.58
C PHE A 29 -6.39 -1.52 -1.04
N GLU A 30 -5.82 -2.39 -1.86
CA GLU A 30 -5.38 -3.73 -1.47
C GLU A 30 -4.33 -3.68 -0.34
N TYR A 31 -3.34 -2.78 -0.45
CA TYR A 31 -2.32 -2.61 0.59
C TYR A 31 -2.91 -2.16 1.93
N ILE A 32 -3.87 -1.24 1.90
CA ILE A 32 -4.59 -0.79 3.09
C ILE A 32 -5.37 -1.96 3.70
N GLU A 33 -6.10 -2.73 2.90
CA GLU A 33 -6.85 -3.90 3.36
C GLU A 33 -5.95 -4.97 3.99
N VAL A 34 -4.84 -5.32 3.33
CA VAL A 34 -3.86 -6.28 3.85
C VAL A 34 -3.25 -5.77 5.15
N PHE A 35 -2.93 -4.48 5.25
CA PHE A 35 -2.39 -3.88 6.46
C PHE A 35 -3.39 -3.94 7.62
N TYR A 36 -4.65 -3.53 7.42
CA TYR A 36 -5.69 -3.60 8.44
C TYR A 36 -6.05 -5.04 8.84
N ASN A 37 -6.08 -5.97 7.89
CA ASN A 37 -6.30 -7.39 8.17
C ASN A 37 -5.15 -8.01 8.95
N ARG A 38 -3.90 -7.60 8.68
CA ARG A 38 -2.72 -8.03 9.44
C ARG A 38 -2.74 -7.50 10.87
N VAL A 39 -3.15 -6.25 11.07
CA VAL A 39 -3.27 -5.64 12.40
C VAL A 39 -4.35 -6.30 13.25
N ARG A 40 -5.48 -6.72 12.66
CA ARG A 40 -6.56 -7.38 13.41
C ARG A 40 -6.27 -8.83 13.81
N ARG A 41 -5.23 -9.45 13.26
CA ARG A 41 -4.89 -10.86 13.52
C ARG A 41 -3.85 -11.03 14.64
N HIS A 42 -3.57 -9.98 15.41
CA HIS A 42 -2.55 -9.94 16.46
C HIS A 42 -3.13 -9.48 17.80
#